data_AF-X1MIM2-F1
#
_entry.id   AF-X1MIM2-F1
#
_cell.length_a   1.000
_cell.length_b   1.000
_cell.length_c   1.000
_cell.angle_alpha   90.00
_cell.angle_beta   90.00
_cell.angle_gamma   90.00
#
_symmetry.space_group_name_H-M   'P 1'
#
loop_
_entity.id
_entity.type
_entity.pdbx_description
1 polymer ?
#
loop_
_entity_poly.entity_id
_entity_poly.type
_entity_poly.pdbx_seq_one_letter_code
_entity_poly.pdbx_strand_id
1 'polypeptide(L)' 'MAKVAFVCNGSENKNIIPILVLGSSAAASGDTVYIFFTPGAADLMKPGVIENIKAKGYPDAIELWDGIKNLG' A
#
# COMPACT_ATOMS: atom_id res chain seq x y z
N MET A 1 12.41 -6.55 13.85
CA MET A 1 11.47 -7.26 12.97
C MET A 1 10.17 -7.48 13.74
N ALA A 2 9.31 -6.49 13.67
CA ALA A 2 7.93 -6.54 14.15
C ALA A 2 7.00 -6.99 13.02
N LYS A 3 5.72 -7.20 13.36
CA LYS A 3 4.66 -7.48 12.39
C LYS A 3 3.66 -6.33 12.43
N VAL A 4 3.34 -5.78 11.27
CA VAL A 4 2.38 -4.68 11.14
C VAL A 4 1.25 -5.10 10.20
N ALA A 5 0.02 -4.81 10.60
CA ALA A 5 -1.16 -5.13 9.81
C ALA A 5 -1.97 -3.86 9.51
N PHE A 6 -2.32 -3.68 8.24
CA PHE A 6 -3.19 -2.62 7.75
C PHE A 6 -4.47 -3.21 7.17
N VAL A 7 -5.60 -2.56 7.44
CA VAL A 7 -6.88 -2.89 6.79
C VAL A 7 -7.25 -1.73 5.87
N CYS A 8 -7.33 -2.01 4.57
CA CYS A 8 -7.76 -1.06 3.56
C CYS A 8 -9.23 -1.30 3.22
N ASN A 9 -10.12 -0.38 3.62
CA ASN A 9 -11.54 -0.48 3.32
C ASN A 9 -11.99 0.33 2.07
N GLY A 10 -11.25 1.40 1.73
CA GLY A 10 -11.62 2.33 0.66
C GLY A 10 -10.60 2.35 -0.46
N SER A 11 -11.06 2.60 -1.69
CA SER A 11 -10.25 2.63 -2.91
C SER A 11 -9.82 4.03 -3.35
N GLU A 12 -10.26 5.08 -2.67
CA GLU A 12 -9.83 6.45 -3.00
C GLU A 12 -8.39 6.70 -2.55
N ASN A 13 -7.72 7.66 -3.20
CA ASN A 13 -6.36 8.09 -2.87
C ASN A 13 -6.18 8.38 -1.37
N LYS A 14 -7.18 9.00 -0.72
CA LYS A 14 -7.17 9.32 0.72
C LYS A 14 -7.14 8.09 1.63
N ASN A 15 -7.48 6.91 1.11
CA ASN A 15 -7.50 5.64 1.83
C ASN A 15 -6.23 4.82 1.57
N ILE A 16 -5.84 4.66 0.30
CA ILE A 16 -4.76 3.74 -0.08
C ILE A 16 -3.37 4.36 0.06
N ILE A 17 -3.19 5.65 -0.24
CA ILE A 17 -1.85 6.27 -0.20
C ILE A 17 -1.24 6.24 1.19
N PRO A 18 -1.96 6.56 2.29
CA PRO A 18 -1.39 6.43 3.63
C PRO A 18 -0.91 5.02 3.95
N ILE A 19 -1.63 3.99 3.46
CA ILE A 19 -1.24 2.59 3.64
C ILE A 19 0.03 2.26 2.85
N LEU A 20 0.15 2.74 1.61
CA LEU A 20 1.37 2.55 0.81
C LEU A 20 2.58 3.24 1.45
N VAL A 21 2.42 4.46 1.96
CA VAL A 21 3.49 5.21 2.63
C VAL A 21 3.92 4.52 3.93
N LEU A 22 2.98 4.16 4.80
CA LEU A 22 3.29 3.51 6.08
C LEU A 22 3.81 2.08 5.89
N GLY A 23 3.20 1.32 4.97
CA GLY A 23 3.62 -0.03 4.63
C GLY A 23 5.02 -0.06 4.06
N SER A 24 5.34 0.78 3.08
CA SER A 24 6.70 0.85 2.51
C SER A 24 7.73 1.30 3.55
N SER A 25 7.38 2.21 4.45
CA SER A 25 8.26 2.64 5.54
C SER A 25 8.54 1.51 6.54
N ALA A 26 7.51 0.72 6.89
CA ALA A 26 7.66 -0.45 7.75
C ALA A 26 8.52 -1.54 7.08
N ALA A 27 8.25 -1.83 5.81
CA ALA A 27 9.03 -2.77 5.01
C ALA A 27 10.51 -2.34 4.92
N ALA A 28 10.78 -1.06 4.64
CA ALA A 28 12.14 -0.51 4.63
C ALA A 28 12.84 -0.56 6.00
N SER A 29 12.07 -0.61 7.09
CA SER A 29 12.59 -0.77 8.46
C SER A 29 12.85 -2.24 8.84
N GLY A 30 12.56 -3.18 7.95
CA GLY A 30 12.73 -4.62 8.17
C GLY A 30 11.58 -5.26 8.96
N ASP A 31 10.40 -4.66 8.94
CA ASP A 31 9.17 -5.24 9.51
C ASP A 31 8.38 -6.01 8.44
N THR A 32 7.66 -7.05 8.86
CA THR A 32 6.75 -7.80 7.98
C THR A 32 5.42 -7.06 7.85
N VAL A 33 5.00 -6.81 6.61
CA VAL A 33 3.80 -6.01 6.33
C VAL A 33 2.66 -6.89 5.84
N TYR A 34 1.53 -6.83 6.54
CA TYR A 34 0.29 -7.46 6.12
C TYR A 34 -0.71 -6.39 5.72
N ILE A 35 -1.28 -6.48 4.51
CA ILE A 35 -2.34 -5.57 4.05
C ILE A 35 -3.56 -6.40 3.68
N PHE A 36 -4.67 -6.13 4.36
CA PHE A 36 -5.96 -6.76 4.09
C PHE A 36 -6.89 -5.78 3.39
N PHE A 37 -7.27 -6.10 2.15
CA PHE A 37 -8.19 -5.28 1.34
C PHE A 37 -9.62 -5.79 1.51
N THR A 38 -10.54 -4.93 1.92
CA THR A 38 -11.93 -5.31 2.24
C THR A 38 -12.93 -4.17 2.03
N PRO A 39 -14.23 -4.49 1.88
CA PRO A 39 -14.75 -4.83 0.57
C PRO A 39 -14.56 -3.71 -0.47
N GLY A 40 -14.66 -2.44 -0.07
CA GLY A 40 -14.59 -1.29 -0.99
C GLY A 40 -13.22 -1.09 -1.64
N ALA A 41 -12.18 -1.70 -1.08
CA ALA A 41 -10.84 -1.71 -1.64
C ALA A 41 -10.55 -2.92 -2.55
N ALA A 42 -11.50 -3.84 -2.75
CA ALA A 42 -11.26 -5.08 -3.51
C ALA A 42 -10.78 -4.83 -4.95
N ASP A 43 -11.28 -3.77 -5.58
CA ASP A 43 -10.90 -3.38 -6.94
C ASP A 43 -9.43 -2.97 -7.06
N LEU A 44 -8.78 -2.55 -5.96
CA LEU A 44 -7.35 -2.22 -5.93
C LEU A 44 -6.48 -3.45 -6.24
N MET A 45 -6.95 -4.65 -5.94
CA MET A 45 -6.19 -5.89 -6.17
C MET A 45 -6.25 -6.38 -7.62
N LYS A 46 -7.01 -5.72 -8.49
CA LYS A 46 -6.97 -6.03 -9.92
C LYS A 46 -5.61 -5.62 -10.49
N PRO A 47 -5.04 -6.40 -11.42
CA PRO A 47 -3.72 -6.10 -11.99
C PRO A 47 -3.64 -4.68 -12.55
N GLY A 48 -2.61 -3.93 -12.13
CA GLY A 48 -2.36 -2.58 -12.61
C GLY A 48 -3.21 -1.50 -11.94
N VAL A 49 -4.13 -1.81 -11.02
CA VAL A 49 -4.93 -0.76 -10.38
C VAL A 49 -4.08 0.03 -9.38
N ILE A 50 -3.43 -0.64 -8.42
CA ILE A 50 -2.54 0.03 -7.46
C ILE A 50 -1.36 0.69 -8.16
N GLU A 51 -0.74 -0.01 -9.11
CA GLU A 51 0.44 0.45 -9.84
C GLU A 51 0.19 1.74 -10.64
N ASN A 52 -1.05 1.96 -11.09
CA ASN A 52 -1.41 3.13 -11.89
C ASN A 52 -2.01 4.29 -11.07
N ILE A 53 -2.07 4.20 -9.74
CA ILE A 53 -2.57 5.28 -8.89
C ILE A 53 -1.66 6.50 -9.05
N LYS A 54 -2.26 7.65 -9.40
CA LYS A 54 -1.59 8.95 -9.47
C LYS A 54 -2.22 9.92 -8.49
N ALA A 55 -1.38 10.54 -7.66
CA ALA A 55 -1.82 11.53 -6.71
C ALA A 55 -0.83 12.69 -6.62
N LYS A 56 -1.32 13.90 -6.89
CA LYS A 56 -0.50 15.11 -6.86
C LYS A 56 0.06 15.35 -5.45
N GLY A 57 1.37 15.51 -5.35
CA GLY A 57 2.06 15.82 -4.09
C GLY A 57 2.39 14.61 -3.22
N TYR A 58 2.21 13.39 -3.72
CA TYR A 58 2.60 12.15 -3.07
C TYR A 58 3.67 11.41 -3.90
N PRO A 59 4.46 10.50 -3.28
CA PRO A 59 5.32 9.60 -4.02
C PRO A 59 4.54 8.74 -5.01
N ASP A 60 5.22 8.22 -6.02
CA ASP A 60 4.58 7.36 -7.01
C ASP A 60 4.13 6.06 -6.35
N ALA A 61 2.85 5.72 -6.53
CA ALA A 61 2.23 4.56 -5.86
C ALA A 61 2.93 3.25 -6.23
N ILE A 62 3.43 3.14 -7.46
CA ILE A 62 4.20 1.98 -7.93
C ILE A 62 5.50 1.80 -7.14
N GLU A 63 6.22 2.87 -6.82
CA GLU A 63 7.47 2.80 -6.05
C GLU A 63 7.20 2.32 -4.62
N LEU A 64 6.16 2.87 -3.99
CA LEU A 64 5.75 2.46 -2.63
C LEU A 64 5.27 1.01 -2.61
N TRP A 65 4.50 0.60 -3.62
CA TRP A 65 3.98 -0.75 -3.75
C TRP A 65 5.07 -1.79 -3.99
N ASP A 66 6.03 -1.49 -4.86
CA ASP A 66 7.19 -2.34 -5.09
C ASP A 66 8.10 -2.38 -3.86
N GLY A 67 8.23 -1.27 -3.12
CA GLY A 67 8.93 -1.23 -1.84
C GLY A 67 8.34 -2.21 -0.83
N ILE A 68 7.01 -2.29 -0.72
CA ILE A 68 6.34 -3.28 0.13
C ILE A 68 6.67 -4.70 -0.35
N LYS A 69 6.34 -5.04 -1.60
CA LYS A 69 6.49 -6.41 -2.13
C LYS A 69 7.93 -6.96 -2.06
N ASN A 70 8.93 -6.09 -2.20
CA ASN A 70 10.32 -6.51 -2.29
C ASN A 70 11.07 -6.46 -0.95
N LEU A 71 10.59 -5.70 0.04
CA LEU A 71 11.31 -5.47 1.30
C LEU A 71 10.65 -6.12 2.53
N GLY A 72 9.32 -6.37 2.55
CA GLY A 72 8.66 -6.86 3.77
C GLY A 72 7.22 -7.31 3.65
#